data_AF-A0A6C0B5V6-F1
#
_entry.id   AF-A0A6C0B5V6-F1
#
_cell.length_a   1.000
_cell.length_b   1.000
_cell.length_c   1.000
_cell.angle_alpha   90.00
_cell.angle_beta   90.00
_cell.angle_gamma   90.00
#
_symmetry.space_group_name_H-M   'P 1'
#
loop_
_entity.id
_entity.type
_entity.pdbx_description
1 polymer ?
#
loop_
_entity_poly.entity_id
_entity_poly.type
_entity_poly.pdbx_seq_one_letter_code
_entity_poly.pdbx_strand_id
1 'polypeptide(L)' 'MYCYNITMPAKRKMNDYFKKMTAARKNNAKSFVYKGNTYSQMKTKTGMMVYKKK' A
#
# COMPACT_ATOMS: atom_id res chain seq x y z
N MET A 1 25.20 28.69 10.97
CA MET A 1 24.44 27.85 10.02
C MET A 1 24.33 26.47 10.64
N TYR A 2 23.24 26.17 11.35
CA TYR A 2 23.08 24.92 12.08
C TYR A 2 22.67 23.80 11.10
N CYS A 3 23.54 22.80 10.92
CA CYS A 3 23.21 21.59 10.18
C CYS A 3 22.52 20.61 11.15
N TYR A 4 21.22 20.38 10.96
CA TYR A 4 20.48 19.40 11.74
C TYR A 4 20.81 17.98 11.24
N ASN A 5 21.55 17.19 12.04
CA ASN A 5 21.71 15.77 11.80
C ASN A 5 20.40 15.04 12.15
N ILE A 6 19.56 14.82 11.15
CA ILE A 6 18.31 14.05 11.29
C ILE A 6 18.68 12.56 11.29
N THR A 7 18.72 11.92 12.45
CA THR A 7 18.80 10.46 12.57
C THR A 7 17.52 9.86 12.00
N MET A 8 17.61 9.17 10.85
CA MET A 8 16.44 8.56 10.21
C MET A 8 15.93 7.40 11.09
N PRO A 9 14.67 7.42 11.55
CA PRO A 9 14.12 6.33 12.34
C PRO A 9 14.13 5.02 11.54
N ALA A 10 14.42 3.92 12.21
CA ALA A 10 14.55 2.60 11.60
C ALA A 10 13.38 2.26 10.67
N LYS A 11 13.70 1.81 9.44
CA LYS A 11 12.73 1.47 8.39
C LYS A 11 11.78 0.38 8.88
N ARG A 12 10.52 0.76 9.15
CA ARG A 12 9.48 -0.19 9.58
C ARG A 12 9.27 -1.27 8.51
N LYS A 13 9.25 -2.53 8.94
CA LYS A 13 8.98 -3.67 8.06
C LYS A 13 7.57 -3.57 7.49
N MET A 14 7.43 -3.72 6.18
CA MET A 14 6.14 -3.66 5.51
C MET A 14 5.28 -4.87 5.89
N ASN A 15 4.04 -4.62 6.33
CA ASN A 15 3.09 -5.68 6.65
C ASN A 15 2.68 -6.45 5.39
N ASP A 16 2.25 -7.70 5.55
CA ASP A 16 1.92 -8.62 4.45
C ASP A 16 0.78 -8.14 3.56
N TYR A 17 -0.21 -7.46 4.15
CA TYR A 17 -1.25 -6.77 3.39
C TYR A 17 -0.64 -5.76 2.39
N PHE A 18 0.25 -4.91 2.88
CA PHE A 18 0.87 -3.87 2.07
C PHE A 18 1.77 -4.44 0.98
N LYS A 19 2.45 -5.57 1.22
CA LYS A 19 3.20 -6.30 0.19
C LYS A 19 2.28 -6.78 -0.93
N LYS A 20 1.15 -7.42 -0.60
CA LYS A 20 0.18 -7.89 -1.60
C LYS A 20 -0.47 -6.72 -2.35
N MET A 21 -0.83 -5.66 -1.64
CA MET A 21 -1.39 -4.46 -2.25
C MET A 21 -0.39 -3.78 -3.20
N THR A 22 0.88 -3.64 -2.81
CA THR A 22 1.90 -3.06 -3.70
C THR A 22 2.22 -3.96 -4.88
N ALA A 23 2.24 -5.28 -4.71
CA ALA A 23 2.36 -6.23 -5.82
C ALA A 23 1.17 -6.12 -6.79
N ALA A 24 -0.05 -6.08 -6.28
CA ALA A 24 -1.26 -5.87 -7.07
C ALA A 24 -1.21 -4.55 -7.83
N ARG A 25 -0.77 -3.46 -7.18
CA ARG A 25 -0.62 -2.15 -7.81
C ARG A 25 0.46 -2.14 -8.90
N LYS A 26 1.60 -2.79 -8.68
CA LYS A 26 2.67 -2.92 -9.68
C LYS A 26 2.23 -3.73 -10.91
N ASN A 27 1.41 -4.75 -10.69
CA ASN A 27 0.88 -5.61 -11.74
C ASN A 27 -0.44 -5.10 -12.33
N ASN A 28 -0.92 -3.90 -11.94
CA ASN A 28 -2.24 -3.37 -12.31
C ASN A 28 -3.40 -4.37 -12.10
N ALA A 29 -3.29 -5.22 -11.08
CA ALA A 29 -4.29 -6.24 -10.79
C ALA A 29 -5.56 -5.60 -10.21
N LYS A 30 -6.72 -5.94 -10.79
CA LYS A 30 -8.03 -5.44 -10.37
C LYS A 30 -8.45 -5.95 -8.98
N SER A 31 -7.92 -7.08 -8.52
CA SER A 31 -8.22 -7.63 -7.20
C SER A 31 -7.08 -8.49 -6.65
N PHE A 32 -7.04 -8.67 -5.33
CA PHE A 32 -6.17 -9.64 -4.66
C PHE A 32 -6.87 -10.27 -3.45
N VAL A 33 -6.44 -11.47 -3.07
CA VAL A 33 -6.96 -12.17 -1.88
C VAL A 33 -5.96 -12.07 -0.74
N TYR A 34 -6.44 -11.66 0.43
CA TYR A 34 -5.66 -11.59 1.66
C TYR A 34 -6.48 -12.06 2.85
N LYS A 35 -5.96 -13.06 3.58
CA LYS A 35 -6.60 -13.66 4.76
C LYS A 35 -8.07 -14.03 4.53
N GLY A 36 -8.36 -14.71 3.41
CA GLY A 36 -9.73 -15.12 3.04
C GLY A 36 -10.64 -13.98 2.54
N ASN A 37 -10.18 -12.74 2.56
CA ASN A 37 -10.94 -11.59 2.06
C ASN A 37 -10.44 -11.18 0.67
N THR A 38 -11.38 -10.91 -0.22
CA THR A 38 -11.06 -10.36 -1.55
C THR A 38 -11.07 -8.85 -1.49
N TYR A 39 -10.00 -8.23 -1.95
CA TYR A 39 -9.88 -6.78 -2.08
C TYR A 39 -9.93 -6.42 -3.57
N SER A 40 -10.79 -5.48 -3.95
CA SER A 40 -10.94 -4.99 -5.31
C SER A 40 -10.43 -3.56 -5.42
N GLN A 41 -9.76 -3.27 -6.53
CA GLN A 41 -9.33 -1.93 -6.90
C GLN A 41 -10.56 -1.05 -7.11
N MET A 42 -10.53 0.14 -6.51
CA MET A 42 -11.53 1.17 -6.62
C MET A 42 -10.82 2.50 -6.85
N LYS A 43 -11.32 3.30 -7.79
CA LYS A 43 -10.85 4.68 -7.97
C LYS A 43 -11.75 5.59 -7.13
N THR A 44 -11.16 6.33 -6.19
CA THR A 44 -11.90 7.33 -5.41
C THR A 44 -12.27 8.52 -6.31
N LYS A 45 -13.24 9.33 -5.85
CA LYS A 45 -13.65 10.58 -6.53
C LYS A 45 -12.47 11.53 -6.76
N THR A 46 -11.47 11.49 -5.88
CA THR A 46 -10.23 12.27 -5.93
C THR A 46 -9.16 11.67 -6.86
N GLY A 47 -9.46 10.58 -7.57
CA GLY A 47 -8.55 9.94 -8.51
C GLY A 47 -7.57 8.93 -7.90
N MET A 48 -7.66 8.68 -6.60
CA MET A 48 -6.76 7.77 -5.88
C MET A 48 -7.18 6.31 -6.10
N MET A 49 -6.23 5.45 -6.49
CA MET A 49 -6.48 4.00 -6.55
C MET A 49 -6.32 3.39 -5.16
N VAL A 50 -7.42 2.89 -4.62
CA VAL A 50 -7.49 2.20 -3.33
C VAL A 50 -7.95 0.77 -3.55
N TYR A 51 -7.57 -0.13 -2.64
CA TYR A 51 -8.08 -1.50 -2.64
C TYR A 51 -9.07 -1.65 -1.49
N LYS A 52 -10.34 -1.83 -1.82
CA LYS A 52 -11.43 -1.97 -0.86
C LYS A 52 -11.79 -3.45 -0.73
N LYS A 53 -12.03 -3.91 0.50
CA LYS A 53 -12.60 -5.24 0.73
C LYS A 53 -13.95 -5.34 0.00
N LYS A 54 -14.13 -6.38 -0.81
CA LYS A 54 -15.42 -6.74 -1.42
C LYS A 54 -16.41 -7.17 -0.35
#